data_AF-A0A6B2T591-F1
#
_entry.id   AF-A0A6B2T591-F1
#
_cell.length_a   1.000
_cell.length_b   1.000
_cell.length_c   1.000
_cell.angle_alpha   90.00
_cell.angle_beta   90.00
_cell.angle_gamma   90.00
#
_symmetry.space_group_name_H-M   'P 1'
#
loop_
_entity.id
_entity.type
_entity.pdbx_description
1 polymer ?
#
loop_
_entity_poly.entity_id
_entity_poly.type
_entity_poly.pdbx_seq_one_letter_code
_entity_poly.pdbx_strand_id
1 'polypeptide(L)'
;RPRGWPDRLPPPRQLRPALPVVWGLRLFPRAGGTEEIALAQILSELPAPARAAFVLCRLDGLAHPEVVDLLTAADVPDPEAALRAARRVEETVGEAAGELLRSQEFDACSVQTRPTDLLRRRRRFRLVWCAAGITVISCAALLTIGPVPVPGDKQARQTGGRPAISADALLRTAPDVWADTSRVDFSAWPARGSRTDDRELLTRALSAWTAPPPGTRVGAARETSTEPPPKETQLLYADVVGGEAVVLFHDGRRVVRYVEPASSSEPASLDFSRADDSDVTTAAALAVSRKDGRIRYLTAPWIAEARTRDLLRPNSPGRPLDMSGQGLTAAVDAPSAAAPCDSLPVLQLRSSARIVEKHAFLVTDLGDLAPAHLSHTPLPGTGAPARQPREAT
;
A
#
# COMPACT_ATOMS: atom_id res chain seq x y z
N ARG A 1 16.31 -14.57 -18.81
CA ARG A 1 15.95 -15.02 -17.44
C ARG A 1 15.33 -13.82 -16.73
N PRO A 2 14.31 -13.98 -15.85
CA PRO A 2 13.80 -12.86 -15.06
C PRO A 2 14.92 -12.22 -14.21
N ARG A 3 14.82 -10.92 -13.92
CA ARG A 3 15.75 -10.24 -12.98
C ARG A 3 15.67 -10.94 -11.62
N GLY A 4 16.81 -11.31 -11.04
CA GLY A 4 16.90 -12.06 -9.78
C GLY A 4 16.79 -13.59 -9.91
N TRP A 5 16.78 -14.14 -11.14
CA TRP A 5 16.80 -15.59 -11.33
C TRP A 5 18.17 -16.16 -10.93
N PRO A 6 18.23 -17.13 -10.01
CA PRO A 6 19.50 -17.72 -9.57
C PRO A 6 20.25 -18.35 -10.76
N ASP A 7 21.53 -18.03 -10.92
CA ASP A 7 22.30 -18.50 -12.07
C ASP A 7 22.47 -20.03 -12.12
N ARG A 8 22.36 -20.67 -10.95
CA ARG A 8 22.40 -22.12 -10.76
C ARG A 8 21.12 -22.84 -11.21
N LEU A 9 20.04 -22.11 -11.49
CA LEU A 9 18.78 -22.72 -11.95
C LEU A 9 18.65 -22.62 -13.47
N PRO A 10 18.18 -23.68 -14.14
CA PRO A 10 17.90 -23.63 -15.57
C PRO A 10 16.85 -22.53 -15.85
N PRO A 11 16.89 -21.90 -17.04
CA PRO A 11 15.95 -20.86 -17.40
C PRO A 11 14.50 -21.35 -17.25
N PRO A 12 13.52 -20.49 -16.88
CA PRO A 12 12.16 -20.92 -16.51
C PRO A 12 11.44 -21.79 -17.54
N ARG A 13 11.77 -21.62 -18.83
CA ARG A 13 11.22 -22.40 -19.95
C ARG A 13 11.74 -23.85 -20.01
N GLN A 14 12.85 -24.15 -19.33
CA GLN A 14 13.47 -25.47 -19.23
C GLN A 14 13.14 -26.18 -17.91
N LEU A 15 12.51 -25.49 -16.95
CA LEU A 15 11.95 -26.15 -15.78
C LEU A 15 10.77 -26.99 -16.25
N ARG A 16 10.98 -28.32 -16.37
CA ARG A 16 9.87 -29.25 -16.48
C ARG A 16 8.98 -29.05 -15.25
N PRO A 17 7.65 -28.98 -15.39
CA PRO A 17 6.73 -28.76 -14.27
C PRO A 17 6.63 -30.05 -13.43
N ALA A 18 7.73 -30.45 -12.80
CA ALA A 18 7.78 -31.55 -11.85
C ALA A 18 7.44 -31.07 -10.43
N LEU A 19 7.48 -29.76 -10.18
CA LEU A 19 7.20 -29.16 -8.88
C LEU A 19 6.04 -28.16 -8.97
N PRO A 20 5.10 -28.17 -8.02
CA PRO A 20 4.02 -27.20 -7.97
C PRO A 20 4.58 -25.78 -7.78
N VAL A 21 4.36 -24.92 -8.79
CA VAL A 21 4.66 -23.48 -8.68
C VAL A 21 3.58 -22.84 -7.82
N VAL A 22 4.00 -22.20 -6.72
CA VAL A 22 3.14 -21.50 -5.78
C VAL A 22 3.40 -20.00 -5.78
N TRP A 23 2.34 -19.22 -5.79
CA TRP A 23 2.36 -17.76 -5.71
C TRP A 23 1.94 -17.32 -4.32
N GLY A 24 2.76 -16.48 -3.69
CA GLY A 24 2.49 -15.95 -2.36
C GLY A 24 2.62 -17.00 -1.26
N LEU A 25 3.81 -17.09 -0.69
CA LEU A 25 4.01 -17.77 0.59
C LEU A 25 3.64 -16.81 1.71
N ARG A 26 2.85 -17.28 2.67
CA ARG A 26 2.65 -16.59 3.96
C ARG A 26 3.29 -17.41 5.06
N LEU A 27 3.91 -16.71 6.00
CA LEU A 27 4.47 -17.28 7.22
C LEU A 27 3.34 -17.43 8.24
N PHE A 28 3.26 -18.60 8.87
CA PHE A 28 2.36 -18.90 9.96
C PHE A 28 3.16 -19.55 11.08
N PRO A 29 2.89 -19.25 12.35
CA PRO A 29 3.39 -20.07 13.45
C PRO A 29 2.91 -21.51 13.25
N ARG A 30 3.68 -22.47 13.77
CA ARG A 30 3.30 -23.88 13.70
C ARG A 30 2.04 -24.08 14.54
N ALA A 31 0.97 -24.58 13.93
CA ALA A 31 -0.21 -25.00 14.70
C ALA A 31 0.18 -26.21 15.56
N GLY A 32 -0.05 -26.15 16.86
CA GLY A 32 0.15 -27.28 17.76
C GLY A 32 -1.07 -28.17 17.86
N GLY A 33 -0.94 -29.16 18.73
CA GLY A 33 -1.96 -30.14 19.03
C GLY A 33 -3.04 -29.57 19.95
N THR A 34 -3.96 -30.45 20.36
CA THR A 34 -5.07 -30.08 21.22
C THR A 34 -4.62 -29.59 22.60
N GLU A 35 -3.51 -30.12 23.12
CA GLU A 35 -2.98 -29.79 24.44
C GLU A 35 -2.29 -28.43 24.43
N GLU A 36 -1.50 -28.15 23.40
CA GLU A 36 -0.84 -26.86 23.24
C GLU A 36 -1.86 -25.72 22.97
N ILE A 37 -2.92 -25.99 22.18
CA ILE A 37 -4.02 -25.04 21.99
C ILE A 37 -4.76 -24.78 23.31
N ALA A 38 -5.03 -25.82 24.10
CA ALA A 38 -5.69 -25.67 25.39
C ALA A 38 -4.84 -24.84 26.36
N LEU A 39 -3.52 -25.10 26.42
CA LEU A 39 -2.59 -24.30 27.20
C LEU A 39 -2.54 -22.84 26.73
N ALA A 40 -2.48 -22.60 25.42
CA ALA A 40 -2.50 -21.26 24.85
C ALA A 40 -3.79 -20.49 25.21
N GLN A 41 -4.94 -21.16 25.19
CA GLN A 41 -6.22 -20.57 25.61
C GLN A 41 -6.21 -20.20 27.10
N ILE A 42 -5.81 -21.12 27.98
CA ILE A 42 -5.74 -20.87 29.43
C ILE A 42 -4.80 -19.70 29.73
N LEU A 43 -3.62 -19.64 29.08
CA LEU A 43 -2.68 -18.53 29.26
C LEU A 43 -3.26 -17.21 28.71
N SER A 44 -4.02 -17.24 27.62
CA SER A 44 -4.61 -16.02 27.04
C SER A 44 -5.60 -15.32 27.97
N GLU A 45 -6.27 -16.08 28.84
CA GLU A 45 -7.21 -15.57 29.85
C GLU A 45 -6.52 -14.96 31.07
N LEU A 46 -5.23 -15.26 31.28
CA LEU A 46 -4.47 -14.71 32.39
C LEU A 46 -4.02 -13.26 32.16
N PRO A 47 -3.93 -12.44 33.22
CA PRO A 47 -3.22 -11.18 33.19
C PRO A 47 -1.75 -11.36 32.78
N ALA A 48 -1.15 -10.35 32.13
CA ALA A 48 0.22 -10.42 31.63
C ALA A 48 1.27 -10.80 32.70
N PRO A 49 1.22 -10.27 33.95
CA PRO A 49 2.16 -10.68 35.00
C PRO A 49 2.06 -12.16 35.38
N ALA A 50 0.85 -12.73 35.37
CA ALA A 50 0.63 -14.13 35.71
C ALA A 50 1.15 -15.07 34.60
N ARG A 51 1.01 -14.68 33.33
CA ARG A 51 1.66 -15.40 32.22
C ARG A 51 3.19 -15.37 32.35
N ALA A 52 3.76 -14.21 32.67
CA ALA A 52 5.20 -14.06 32.84
C ALA A 52 5.70 -14.93 34.00
N ALA A 53 5.03 -14.90 35.15
CA ALA A 53 5.34 -15.76 36.29
C ALA A 53 5.33 -17.25 35.92
N PHE A 54 4.30 -17.68 35.17
CA PHE A 54 4.19 -19.07 34.71
C PHE A 54 5.36 -19.50 33.82
N VAL A 55 5.76 -18.67 32.86
CA VAL A 55 6.91 -18.96 31.97
C VAL A 55 8.23 -18.97 32.75
N LEU A 56 8.46 -17.99 33.63
CA LEU A 56 9.69 -17.92 34.44
C LEU A 56 9.85 -19.17 35.34
N CYS A 57 8.76 -19.68 35.91
CA CYS A 57 8.81 -20.91 36.69
C CYS A 57 9.03 -22.15 35.81
N ARG A 58 8.35 -22.28 34.67
CA ARG A 58 8.24 -23.56 33.95
C ARG A 58 9.20 -23.70 32.77
N LEU A 59 9.51 -22.59 32.09
CA LEU A 59 10.49 -22.56 31.02
C LEU A 59 11.89 -22.31 31.58
N ASP A 60 12.05 -21.27 32.39
CA ASP A 60 13.35 -20.81 32.93
C ASP A 60 13.74 -21.52 34.23
N GLY A 61 12.80 -22.20 34.91
CA GLY A 61 13.07 -23.00 36.10
C GLY A 61 13.39 -22.18 37.35
N LEU A 62 12.99 -20.90 37.39
CA LEU A 62 13.31 -20.00 38.50
C LEU A 62 12.51 -20.33 39.75
N ALA A 63 13.15 -20.18 40.90
CA ALA A 63 12.52 -20.38 42.20
C ALA A 63 11.57 -19.22 42.54
N HIS A 64 10.58 -19.48 43.40
CA HIS A 64 9.60 -18.50 43.87
C HIS A 64 10.18 -17.11 44.22
N PRO A 65 11.24 -16.98 45.06
CA PRO A 65 11.80 -15.67 45.40
C PRO A 65 12.40 -14.95 44.19
N GLU A 66 13.06 -15.67 43.27
CA GLU A 66 13.68 -15.10 42.08
C GLU A 66 12.64 -14.53 41.10
N VAL A 67 11.50 -15.21 40.97
CA VAL A 67 10.38 -14.74 40.16
C VAL A 67 9.74 -13.50 40.77
N VAL A 68 9.54 -13.47 42.10
CA VAL A 68 9.02 -12.30 42.80
C VAL A 68 9.96 -11.10 42.63
N ASP A 69 11.27 -11.30 42.77
CA ASP A 69 12.27 -10.26 42.58
C ASP A 69 12.25 -9.69 41.15
N LEU A 70 12.17 -10.56 40.14
CA LEU A 70 12.09 -10.15 38.73
C LEU A 70 10.81 -9.38 38.41
N LEU A 71 9.66 -9.84 38.91
CA LEU A 71 8.38 -9.16 38.70
C LEU A 71 8.34 -7.83 39.45
N THR A 72 8.95 -7.75 40.63
CA THR A 72 9.10 -6.49 41.39
C THR A 72 10.00 -5.51 40.64
N ALA A 73 11.13 -5.98 40.10
CA ALA A 73 12.02 -5.17 39.27
C ALA A 73 11.34 -4.69 37.96
N ALA A 74 10.34 -5.43 37.49
CA ALA A 74 9.48 -5.05 36.36
C ALA A 74 8.29 -4.16 36.75
N ASP A 75 8.24 -3.66 37.99
CA ASP A 75 7.20 -2.77 38.53
C ASP A 75 5.78 -3.40 38.50
N VAL A 76 5.71 -4.72 38.68
CA VAL A 76 4.42 -5.43 38.82
C VAL A 76 3.80 -5.08 40.18
N PRO A 77 2.56 -4.55 40.23
CA PRO A 77 1.97 -4.07 41.50
C PRO A 77 1.75 -5.15 42.56
N ASP A 78 1.48 -6.40 42.16
CA ASP A 78 1.32 -7.54 43.06
C ASP A 78 1.96 -8.81 42.45
N PRO A 79 3.29 -8.98 42.62
CA PRO A 79 4.04 -10.13 42.12
C PRO A 79 3.53 -11.46 42.70
N GLU A 80 3.12 -11.44 43.96
CA GLU A 80 2.64 -12.61 44.69
C GLU A 80 1.27 -13.08 44.16
N ALA A 81 0.37 -12.17 43.80
CA ALA A 81 -0.89 -12.53 43.13
C ALA A 81 -0.65 -13.10 41.72
N ALA A 82 0.30 -12.56 40.98
CA ALA A 82 0.68 -13.07 39.66
C ALA A 82 1.19 -14.52 39.77
N LEU A 83 2.02 -14.79 40.78
CA LEU A 83 2.57 -16.12 41.03
C LEU A 83 1.52 -17.12 41.53
N ARG A 84 0.58 -16.69 42.39
CA ARG A 84 -0.60 -17.51 42.77
C ARG A 84 -1.50 -17.83 41.57
N ALA A 85 -1.67 -16.89 40.63
CA ALA A 85 -2.44 -17.13 39.42
C ALA A 85 -1.72 -18.11 38.48
N ALA A 86 -0.40 -18.01 38.33
CA ALA A 86 0.40 -18.98 37.59
C ALA A 86 0.30 -20.39 38.17
N ARG A 87 0.40 -20.53 39.50
CA ARG A 87 0.30 -21.82 40.18
C ARG A 87 -1.06 -22.51 39.99
N ARG A 88 -2.15 -21.75 39.91
CA ARG A 88 -3.48 -22.31 39.59
C ARG A 88 -3.56 -22.92 38.19
N VAL A 89 -2.87 -22.33 37.22
CA VAL A 89 -2.76 -22.91 35.87
C VAL A 89 -1.92 -24.18 35.89
N GLU A 90 -0.84 -24.18 36.65
CA GLU A 90 -0.01 -25.38 36.85
C GLU A 90 -0.79 -26.54 37.48
N GLU A 91 -1.62 -26.28 38.49
CA GLU A 91 -2.52 -27.28 39.09
C GLU A 91 -3.54 -27.84 38.08
N THR A 92 -3.89 -27.05 37.05
CA THR A 92 -4.88 -27.43 36.03
C THR A 92 -4.25 -28.21 34.87
N VAL A 93 -3.04 -27.83 34.44
CA VAL A 93 -2.36 -28.39 33.26
C VAL A 93 -1.37 -29.50 33.64
N GLY A 94 -0.87 -29.50 34.88
CA GLY A 94 0.09 -30.47 35.40
C GLY A 94 1.52 -30.26 34.88
N GLU A 95 2.41 -31.20 35.23
CA GLU A 95 3.84 -31.15 34.93
C GLU A 95 4.16 -31.11 33.41
N ALA A 96 3.24 -31.57 32.56
CA ALA A 96 3.36 -31.54 31.11
C ALA A 96 3.42 -30.11 30.53
N ALA A 97 2.97 -29.10 31.27
CA ALA A 97 3.00 -27.71 30.83
C ALA A 97 4.39 -27.23 30.41
N GLY A 98 5.44 -27.65 31.13
CA GLY A 98 6.82 -27.29 30.80
C GLY A 98 7.30 -27.93 29.50
N GLU A 99 6.84 -29.14 29.17
CA GLU A 99 7.16 -29.81 27.90
C GLU A 99 6.40 -29.16 26.74
N LEU A 100 5.12 -28.82 26.95
CA LEU A 100 4.30 -28.12 25.97
C LEU A 100 4.89 -26.74 25.62
N LEU A 101 5.38 -25.97 26.61
CA LEU A 101 6.04 -24.68 26.38
C LEU A 101 7.35 -24.78 25.58
N ARG A 102 8.03 -25.94 25.60
CA ARG A 102 9.23 -26.21 24.81
C ARG A 102 8.92 -26.75 23.42
N SER A 103 7.64 -26.98 23.11
CA SER A 103 7.21 -27.42 21.79
C SER A 103 7.43 -26.32 20.74
N GLN A 104 7.55 -26.73 19.48
CA GLN A 104 7.75 -25.79 18.37
C GLN A 104 6.57 -24.85 18.12
N GLU A 105 5.38 -25.07 18.70
CA GLU A 105 4.30 -24.09 18.60
C GLU A 105 4.61 -22.79 19.34
N PHE A 106 5.31 -22.89 20.48
CA PHE A 106 5.69 -21.73 21.28
C PHE A 106 7.09 -21.18 20.94
N ASP A 107 7.75 -21.76 19.94
CA ASP A 107 9.04 -21.27 19.44
C ASP A 107 8.83 -20.12 18.43
N ALA A 108 9.09 -18.89 18.89
CA ALA A 108 9.03 -17.68 18.08
C ALA A 108 10.01 -17.66 16.88
N CYS A 109 11.04 -18.51 16.90
CA CYS A 109 12.00 -18.65 15.82
C CYS A 109 11.54 -19.64 14.74
N SER A 110 10.44 -20.37 14.95
CA SER A 110 9.92 -21.35 14.01
C SER A 110 8.65 -20.85 13.29
N VAL A 111 8.72 -20.79 11.96
CA VAL A 111 7.58 -20.38 11.11
C VAL A 111 7.43 -21.30 9.92
N GLN A 112 6.18 -21.66 9.60
CA GLN A 112 5.82 -22.45 8.43
C GLN A 112 5.40 -21.55 7.28
N THR A 113 5.94 -21.81 6.08
CA THR A 113 5.45 -21.17 4.86
C THR A 113 4.29 -21.96 4.29
N ARG A 114 3.11 -21.34 4.15
CA ARG A 114 1.98 -21.94 3.40
C ARG A 114 1.71 -21.18 2.10
N PRO A 115 1.53 -21.89 0.98
CA PRO A 115 1.15 -21.29 -0.28
C PRO A 115 -0.32 -20.85 -0.24
N THR A 116 -0.59 -19.61 -0.61
CA THR A 116 -1.94 -19.04 -0.56
C THR A 116 -2.74 -19.25 -1.85
N ASP A 117 -2.09 -19.59 -2.97
CA ASP A 117 -2.78 -19.70 -4.26
C ASP A 117 -3.48 -21.04 -4.48
N LEU A 118 -2.98 -22.16 -3.94
CA LEU A 118 -3.32 -23.49 -4.47
C LEU A 118 -4.83 -23.81 -4.41
N LEU A 119 -5.49 -23.47 -3.29
CA LEU A 119 -6.92 -23.63 -3.14
C LEU A 119 -7.71 -22.68 -4.05
N ARG A 120 -7.20 -21.46 -4.25
CA ARG A 120 -7.82 -20.44 -5.09
C ARG A 120 -7.71 -20.80 -6.58
N ARG A 121 -6.55 -21.31 -7.01
CA ARG A 121 -6.31 -21.82 -8.36
C ARG A 121 -7.18 -23.03 -8.67
N ARG A 122 -7.29 -23.98 -7.73
CA ARG A 122 -8.18 -25.15 -7.88
C ARG A 122 -9.65 -24.75 -8.00
N ARG A 123 -10.11 -23.80 -7.20
CA ARG A 123 -11.48 -23.25 -7.29
C ARG A 123 -11.73 -22.54 -8.62
N ARG A 124 -10.80 -21.68 -9.07
CA ARG A 124 -10.90 -21.00 -10.36
C ARG A 124 -10.91 -21.98 -11.53
N PHE A 125 -10.06 -23.01 -11.48
CA PHE A 125 -10.03 -24.05 -12.52
C PHE A 125 -11.36 -24.80 -12.58
N ARG A 126 -11.94 -25.18 -11.44
CA ARG A 126 -13.29 -25.78 -11.39
C ARG A 126 -14.36 -24.86 -11.96
N LEU A 127 -14.33 -23.57 -11.63
CA LEU A 127 -15.28 -22.58 -12.18
C LEU A 127 -15.14 -22.43 -13.71
N VAL A 128 -13.91 -22.43 -14.23
CA VAL A 128 -13.66 -22.42 -15.68
C VAL A 128 -14.22 -23.67 -16.36
N TRP A 129 -14.04 -24.85 -15.76
CA TRP A 129 -14.64 -26.09 -16.28
C TRP A 129 -16.17 -26.09 -16.24
N CYS A 130 -16.78 -25.56 -15.17
CA CYS A 130 -18.22 -25.39 -15.10
C CYS A 130 -18.73 -24.43 -16.19
N ALA A 131 -18.06 -23.29 -16.38
CA ALA A 131 -18.41 -22.32 -17.42
C ALA A 131 -18.27 -22.92 -18.82
N ALA A 132 -17.17 -23.65 -19.09
CA ALA A 132 -16.97 -24.33 -20.37
C ALA A 132 -18.06 -25.39 -20.63
N GLY A 133 -18.45 -26.15 -19.61
CA GLY A 133 -19.55 -27.11 -19.70
C GLY A 133 -20.88 -26.46 -20.07
N ILE A 134 -21.21 -25.33 -19.43
CA ILE A 134 -22.42 -24.54 -19.76
C ILE A 134 -22.38 -24.05 -21.21
N THR A 135 -21.23 -23.59 -21.70
CA THR A 135 -21.07 -23.15 -23.09
C THR A 135 -21.28 -24.29 -24.08
N VAL A 136 -20.73 -25.49 -23.80
CA VAL A 136 -20.92 -26.68 -24.65
C VAL A 136 -22.39 -27.09 -24.70
N ILE A 137 -23.07 -27.11 -23.55
CA ILE A 137 -24.51 -27.42 -23.47
C ILE A 137 -25.34 -26.38 -24.24
N SER A 138 -25.00 -25.10 -24.11
CA SER A 138 -25.67 -24.00 -24.82
C SER A 138 -25.46 -24.08 -26.33
N CYS A 139 -24.23 -24.39 -26.79
CA CYS A 139 -23.95 -24.61 -28.20
C CYS A 139 -24.66 -25.85 -28.75
N ALA A 140 -24.77 -26.93 -27.97
CA ALA A 140 -25.53 -28.12 -28.37
C ALA A 140 -27.03 -27.84 -28.50
N ALA A 141 -27.61 -27.02 -27.59
CA ALA A 141 -29.01 -26.59 -27.66
C ALA A 141 -29.29 -25.64 -28.84
N LEU A 142 -28.30 -24.84 -29.25
CA LEU A 142 -28.42 -23.99 -30.44
C LEU A 142 -28.27 -24.77 -31.76
N LEU A 143 -27.64 -25.94 -31.75
CA LEU A 143 -27.50 -26.81 -32.93
C LEU A 143 -28.76 -27.67 -33.19
N THR A 144 -29.64 -27.85 -32.21
CA THR A 144 -30.92 -28.58 -32.37
C THR A 144 -32.06 -27.69 -32.88
N ILE A 145 -31.90 -26.37 -32.81
CA ILE A 145 -32.86 -25.39 -33.36
C ILE A 145 -32.31 -24.94 -34.71
N GLY A 146 -32.83 -25.56 -35.78
CA GLY A 146 -32.40 -25.26 -37.16
C GLY A 146 -32.53 -23.78 -37.54
N PRO A 147 -31.73 -23.30 -38.51
CA PRO A 147 -31.66 -21.89 -38.84
C PRO A 147 -32.93 -21.41 -39.57
N VAL A 148 -33.56 -20.36 -39.03
CA VAL A 148 -34.52 -19.53 -39.77
C VAL A 148 -33.72 -18.50 -40.58
N PRO A 149 -33.93 -18.36 -41.90
CA PRO A 149 -33.21 -17.38 -42.68
C PRO A 149 -33.86 -16.00 -42.53
N VAL A 150 -33.09 -15.01 -42.08
CA VAL A 150 -33.43 -13.59 -42.15
C VAL A 150 -32.36 -12.88 -42.99
N PRO A 151 -32.74 -12.03 -43.97
CA PRO A 151 -31.78 -11.41 -44.88
C PRO A 151 -30.89 -10.40 -44.16
N GLY A 152 -29.68 -10.26 -44.69
CA GLY A 152 -28.55 -9.66 -44.00
C GLY A 152 -28.70 -8.18 -43.68
N ASP A 153 -28.09 -7.81 -42.55
CA ASP A 153 -27.62 -6.45 -42.34
C ASP A 153 -26.23 -6.51 -41.70
N LYS A 154 -25.29 -5.80 -42.32
CA LYS A 154 -23.90 -5.69 -41.87
C LYS A 154 -23.86 -4.73 -40.68
N GLN A 155 -24.27 -5.16 -39.50
CA GLN A 155 -23.95 -4.44 -38.28
C GLN A 155 -22.79 -5.11 -37.57
N ALA A 156 -21.68 -4.38 -37.57
CA ALA A 156 -20.53 -4.60 -36.71
C ALA A 156 -20.97 -5.03 -35.31
N ARG A 157 -20.37 -6.11 -34.83
CA ARG A 157 -20.50 -6.61 -33.48
C ARG A 157 -20.03 -5.52 -32.51
N GLN A 158 -20.95 -4.68 -32.05
CA GLN A 158 -20.71 -3.74 -30.97
C GLN A 158 -20.48 -4.54 -29.70
N THR A 159 -19.22 -4.86 -29.40
CA THR A 159 -18.78 -5.01 -28.02
C THR A 159 -19.10 -3.69 -27.32
N GLY A 160 -20.06 -3.71 -26.40
CA GLY A 160 -20.47 -2.54 -25.61
C GLY A 160 -19.29 -1.96 -24.83
N GLY A 161 -18.55 -1.04 -25.46
CA GLY A 161 -17.58 -0.19 -24.80
C GLY A 161 -18.32 0.89 -24.04
N ARG A 162 -18.00 1.08 -22.76
CA ARG A 162 -18.40 2.29 -22.02
C ARG A 162 -17.96 3.51 -22.85
N PRO A 163 -18.82 4.51 -23.05
CA PRO A 163 -18.42 5.72 -23.77
C PRO A 163 -17.24 6.36 -23.04
N ALA A 164 -16.19 6.67 -23.79
CA ALA A 164 -15.01 7.35 -23.27
C ALA A 164 -15.40 8.76 -22.79
N ILE A 165 -14.93 9.14 -21.60
CA ILE A 165 -15.10 10.51 -21.10
C ILE A 165 -14.38 11.49 -22.03
N SER A 166 -15.02 12.61 -22.35
CA SER A 166 -14.38 13.70 -23.11
C SER A 166 -13.61 14.63 -22.17
N ALA A 167 -12.64 15.37 -22.70
CA ALA A 167 -11.89 16.37 -21.93
C ALA A 167 -12.80 17.43 -21.27
N ASP A 168 -13.98 17.67 -21.84
CA ASP A 168 -14.95 18.67 -21.37
C ASP A 168 -15.83 18.17 -20.23
N ALA A 169 -15.93 16.84 -20.10
CA ALA A 169 -16.66 16.21 -19.02
C ALA A 169 -15.78 16.03 -17.76
N LEU A 170 -14.50 16.41 -17.80
CA LEU A 170 -13.62 16.37 -16.64
C LEU A 170 -14.11 17.32 -15.56
N LEU A 171 -14.26 16.80 -14.34
CA LEU A 171 -14.59 17.60 -13.18
C LEU A 171 -13.43 18.53 -12.83
N ARG A 172 -13.75 19.77 -12.46
CA ARG A 172 -12.79 20.79 -12.02
C ARG A 172 -13.29 21.41 -10.74
N THR A 173 -12.55 21.19 -9.66
CA THR A 173 -12.86 21.77 -8.36
C THR A 173 -12.50 23.26 -8.37
N ALA A 174 -13.36 24.10 -7.77
CA ALA A 174 -13.10 25.53 -7.64
C ALA A 174 -11.89 25.79 -6.72
N PRO A 175 -11.10 26.85 -6.99
CA PRO A 175 -9.78 27.08 -6.39
C PRO A 175 -9.78 27.34 -4.88
N ASP A 176 -10.92 27.68 -4.30
CA ASP A 176 -11.11 28.05 -2.89
C ASP A 176 -11.75 26.96 -2.04
N VAL A 177 -12.35 25.93 -2.67
CA VAL A 177 -13.08 24.83 -1.99
C VAL A 177 -12.27 24.15 -0.91
N TRP A 178 -10.96 23.98 -1.11
CA TRP A 178 -10.08 23.33 -0.14
C TRP A 178 -10.01 24.03 1.22
N ALA A 179 -10.28 25.33 1.27
CA ALA A 179 -10.25 26.08 2.52
C ALA A 179 -11.56 25.99 3.30
N ASP A 180 -12.66 25.63 2.64
CA ASP A 180 -14.03 25.66 3.17
C ASP A 180 -14.72 24.30 3.00
N THR A 181 -13.98 23.21 3.19
CA THR A 181 -14.46 21.83 3.10
C THR A 181 -14.14 21.04 4.36
N SER A 182 -15.04 20.14 4.76
CA SER A 182 -14.77 19.17 5.82
C SER A 182 -13.87 18.02 5.37
N ARG A 183 -13.67 17.86 4.06
CA ARG A 183 -12.88 16.79 3.45
C ARG A 183 -11.73 17.39 2.65
N VAL A 184 -10.55 17.39 3.27
CA VAL A 184 -9.32 17.96 2.73
C VAL A 184 -8.48 16.83 2.14
N ASP A 185 -8.85 16.39 0.93
CA ASP A 185 -8.15 15.35 0.17
C ASP A 185 -8.09 15.71 -1.34
N PHE A 186 -7.79 14.76 -2.23
CA PHE A 186 -7.73 15.02 -3.68
C PHE A 186 -9.03 15.55 -4.28
N SER A 187 -10.20 15.31 -3.68
CA SER A 187 -11.47 15.90 -4.15
C SER A 187 -11.49 17.42 -4.03
N ALA A 188 -10.73 17.97 -3.09
CA ALA A 188 -10.60 19.40 -2.85
C ALA A 188 -9.51 20.08 -3.71
N TRP A 189 -8.75 19.32 -4.50
CA TRP A 189 -7.69 19.87 -5.35
C TRP A 189 -8.28 20.57 -6.59
N PRO A 190 -7.99 21.87 -6.82
CA PRO A 190 -8.32 22.50 -8.08
C PRO A 190 -7.38 22.04 -9.20
N ALA A 191 -7.87 22.12 -10.44
CA ALA A 191 -7.04 21.93 -11.61
C ALA A 191 -5.98 23.04 -11.69
N ARG A 192 -4.70 22.68 -11.75
CA ARG A 192 -3.56 23.61 -11.77
C ARG A 192 -2.62 23.35 -12.95
N GLY A 193 -1.85 24.37 -13.33
CA GLY A 193 -0.88 24.30 -14.43
C GLY A 193 -1.36 24.96 -15.73
N SER A 194 -0.41 25.25 -16.62
CA SER A 194 -0.66 26.06 -17.83
C SER A 194 -1.42 25.32 -18.95
N ARG A 195 -1.53 23.99 -18.86
CA ARG A 195 -2.12 23.13 -19.92
C ARG A 195 -3.45 22.54 -19.51
N THR A 196 -4.10 23.07 -18.47
CA THR A 196 -5.41 22.58 -18.01
C THR A 196 -6.50 22.72 -19.06
N ASP A 197 -6.35 23.60 -20.04
CA ASP A 197 -7.34 23.81 -21.11
C ASP A 197 -6.86 23.29 -22.47
N ASP A 198 -5.73 22.58 -22.50
CA ASP A 198 -5.23 21.90 -23.69
C ASP A 198 -6.06 20.65 -23.98
N ARG A 199 -7.16 20.86 -24.70
CA ARG A 199 -8.10 19.81 -25.08
C ARG A 199 -7.44 18.63 -25.80
N GLU A 200 -6.43 18.90 -26.63
CA GLU A 200 -5.74 17.85 -27.38
C GLU A 200 -4.91 16.96 -26.46
N LEU A 201 -4.12 17.56 -25.56
CA LEU A 201 -3.35 16.84 -24.55
C LEU A 201 -4.26 16.02 -23.64
N LEU A 202 -5.34 16.62 -23.14
CA LEU A 202 -6.28 15.93 -22.25
C LEU A 202 -6.98 14.76 -22.96
N THR A 203 -7.36 14.94 -24.23
CA THR A 203 -7.96 13.88 -25.04
C THR A 203 -6.98 12.72 -25.27
N ARG A 204 -5.70 13.02 -25.57
CA ARG A 204 -4.66 11.99 -25.68
C ARG A 204 -4.45 11.25 -24.36
N ALA A 205 -4.39 11.97 -23.24
CA ALA A 205 -4.20 11.36 -21.92
C ALA A 205 -5.37 10.42 -21.53
N LEU A 206 -6.62 10.85 -21.74
CA LEU A 206 -7.82 10.03 -21.51
C LEU A 206 -7.91 8.84 -22.47
N SER A 207 -7.53 9.04 -23.73
CA SER A 207 -7.47 7.95 -24.72
C SER A 207 -6.43 6.91 -24.33
N ALA A 208 -5.24 7.35 -23.90
CA ALA A 208 -4.19 6.47 -23.42
C ALA A 208 -4.62 5.69 -22.18
N TRP A 209 -5.35 6.31 -21.25
CA TRP A 209 -5.90 5.59 -20.10
C TRP A 209 -6.94 4.53 -20.53
N THR A 210 -7.84 4.88 -21.44
CA THR A 210 -8.89 3.95 -21.93
C THR A 210 -8.29 2.77 -22.71
N ALA A 211 -7.36 3.06 -23.61
CA ALA A 211 -6.72 2.09 -24.50
C ALA A 211 -5.27 2.53 -24.78
N PRO A 212 -4.30 2.12 -23.94
CA PRO A 212 -2.91 2.54 -24.09
C PRO A 212 -2.36 2.17 -25.48
N PRO A 213 -1.83 3.15 -26.25
CA PRO A 213 -1.16 2.86 -27.51
C PRO A 213 -0.01 1.86 -27.32
N PRO A 214 0.33 1.06 -28.35
CA PRO A 214 1.48 0.14 -28.29
C PRO A 214 2.76 0.86 -27.85
N GLY A 215 3.47 0.28 -26.89
CA GLY A 215 4.71 0.85 -26.33
C GLY A 215 4.51 1.75 -25.11
N THR A 216 3.28 2.20 -24.81
CA THR A 216 2.99 2.97 -23.60
C THR A 216 3.40 2.19 -22.36
N ARG A 217 4.20 2.80 -21.49
CA ARG A 217 4.61 2.19 -20.22
C ARG A 217 3.48 2.33 -19.22
N VAL A 218 2.89 1.22 -18.79
CA VAL A 218 1.83 1.22 -17.77
C VAL A 218 2.36 0.67 -16.46
N GLY A 219 2.43 1.52 -15.44
CA GLY A 219 2.78 1.18 -14.06
C GLY A 219 1.57 1.27 -13.15
N ALA A 220 1.43 0.36 -12.20
CA ALA A 220 0.37 0.42 -11.20
C ALA A 220 0.89 -0.04 -9.85
N ALA A 221 0.58 0.72 -8.80
CA ALA A 221 0.80 0.30 -7.43
C ALA A 221 0.03 -1.00 -7.14
N ARG A 222 0.48 -1.76 -6.15
CA ARG A 222 -0.06 -3.08 -5.86
C ARG A 222 -1.57 -3.03 -5.62
N GLU A 223 -2.30 -3.95 -6.25
CA GLU A 223 -3.78 -4.05 -6.15
C GLU A 223 -4.55 -2.82 -6.68
N THR A 224 -3.87 -1.92 -7.41
CA THR A 224 -4.52 -0.78 -8.07
C THR A 224 -5.12 -1.22 -9.41
N SER A 225 -6.39 -0.91 -9.62
CA SER A 225 -7.05 -1.16 -10.90
C SER A 225 -6.45 -0.26 -12.00
N THR A 226 -6.39 -0.77 -13.22
CA THR A 226 -6.08 0.00 -14.45
C THR A 226 -7.31 0.13 -15.35
N GLU A 227 -8.52 -0.03 -14.79
CA GLU A 227 -9.76 0.13 -15.54
C GLU A 227 -9.89 1.55 -16.13
N PRO A 228 -10.61 1.70 -17.27
CA PRO A 228 -10.86 2.98 -17.92
C PRO A 228 -11.45 4.05 -16.99
N PRO A 229 -11.31 5.33 -17.34
CA PRO A 229 -11.79 6.42 -16.49
C PRO A 229 -13.31 6.35 -16.26
N PRO A 230 -13.78 6.57 -15.02
CA PRO A 230 -15.20 6.77 -14.74
C PRO A 230 -15.69 8.14 -15.21
N LYS A 231 -17.01 8.33 -15.19
CA LYS A 231 -17.63 9.59 -15.64
C LYS A 231 -17.24 10.76 -14.74
N GLU A 232 -17.01 10.49 -13.48
CA GLU A 232 -16.70 11.45 -12.42
C GLU A 232 -15.18 11.71 -12.31
N THR A 233 -14.43 11.57 -13.41
CA THR A 233 -12.99 11.82 -13.41
C THR A 233 -12.70 13.31 -13.29
N GLN A 234 -11.88 13.67 -12.31
CA GLN A 234 -11.43 15.02 -12.00
C GLN A 234 -10.04 15.29 -12.59
N LEU A 235 -9.85 16.49 -13.13
CA LEU A 235 -8.53 17.00 -13.52
C LEU A 235 -7.86 17.66 -12.31
N LEU A 236 -6.65 17.20 -11.96
CA LEU A 236 -5.85 17.77 -10.87
C LEU A 236 -4.76 18.71 -11.38
N TYR A 237 -4.11 18.35 -12.48
CA TYR A 237 -2.96 19.09 -13.00
C TYR A 237 -2.73 18.83 -14.48
N ALA A 238 -2.29 19.85 -15.21
CA ALA A 238 -1.72 19.68 -16.54
C ALA A 238 -0.68 20.78 -16.82
N ASP A 239 0.58 20.39 -17.04
CA ASP A 239 1.66 21.32 -17.38
C ASP A 239 2.86 20.60 -18.02
N VAL A 240 3.88 21.36 -18.40
CA VAL A 240 5.18 20.83 -18.81
C VAL A 240 6.14 20.80 -17.61
N VAL A 241 6.63 19.61 -17.25
CA VAL A 241 7.57 19.41 -16.15
C VAL A 241 8.84 18.75 -16.68
N GLY A 242 9.98 19.43 -16.58
CA GLY A 242 11.25 18.88 -17.05
C GLY A 242 11.31 18.62 -18.56
N GLY A 243 10.49 19.32 -19.35
CA GLY A 243 10.37 19.14 -20.80
C GLY A 243 9.35 18.08 -21.23
N GLU A 244 8.61 17.48 -20.31
CA GLU A 244 7.58 16.47 -20.59
C GLU A 244 6.20 17.01 -20.23
N ALA A 245 5.19 16.74 -21.04
CA ALA A 245 3.81 17.09 -20.69
C ALA A 245 3.30 16.08 -19.64
N VAL A 246 2.81 16.59 -18.51
CA VAL A 246 2.32 15.77 -17.40
C VAL A 246 0.86 16.13 -17.13
N VAL A 247 0.00 15.12 -17.06
CA VAL A 247 -1.41 15.27 -16.68
C VAL A 247 -1.71 14.38 -15.48
N LEU A 248 -2.37 14.93 -14.46
CA LEU A 248 -2.84 14.19 -13.30
C LEU A 248 -4.36 14.18 -13.24
N PHE A 249 -4.93 12.98 -13.06
CA PHE A 249 -6.35 12.77 -12.82
C PHE A 249 -6.60 12.15 -11.45
N HIS A 250 -7.81 12.35 -10.96
CA HIS A 250 -8.33 11.65 -9.79
C HIS A 250 -9.75 11.14 -10.07
N ASP A 251 -10.05 9.91 -9.69
CA ASP A 251 -11.34 9.28 -10.00
C ASP A 251 -12.16 8.92 -8.74
N GLY A 252 -11.77 9.46 -7.58
CA GLY A 252 -12.35 9.14 -6.29
C GLY A 252 -11.71 7.95 -5.58
N ARG A 253 -10.86 7.17 -6.28
CA ARG A 253 -10.18 5.99 -5.71
C ARG A 253 -8.70 5.92 -6.07
N ARG A 254 -8.31 6.52 -7.19
CA ARG A 254 -6.97 6.45 -7.77
C ARG A 254 -6.53 7.83 -8.21
N VAL A 255 -5.24 8.07 -8.07
CA VAL A 255 -4.56 9.12 -8.82
C VAL A 255 -3.89 8.48 -10.03
N VAL A 256 -4.02 9.12 -11.19
CA VAL A 256 -3.44 8.66 -12.45
C VAL A 256 -2.52 9.73 -13.00
N ARG A 257 -1.28 9.36 -13.32
CA ARG A 257 -0.32 10.25 -13.97
C ARG A 257 -0.06 9.80 -15.39
N TYR A 258 -0.37 10.67 -16.34
CA TYR A 258 0.05 10.54 -17.73
C TYR A 258 1.28 11.42 -17.98
N VAL A 259 2.29 10.88 -18.65
CA VAL A 259 3.47 11.62 -19.09
C VAL A 259 3.69 11.39 -20.58
N GLU A 260 3.75 12.48 -21.34
CA GLU A 260 4.08 12.50 -22.76
C GLU A 260 5.44 13.21 -22.94
N PRO A 261 6.50 12.49 -23.36
CA PRO A 261 7.80 13.09 -23.60
C PRO A 261 7.76 14.02 -24.82
N ALA A 262 8.58 15.07 -24.83
CA ALA A 262 8.66 16.00 -25.96
C ALA A 262 9.17 15.34 -27.27
N SER A 263 9.95 14.26 -27.15
CA SER A 263 10.41 13.47 -28.30
C SER A 263 9.47 12.30 -28.56
N SER A 264 9.02 12.16 -29.80
CA SER A 264 8.20 11.01 -30.24
C SER A 264 8.96 9.67 -30.21
N SER A 265 10.27 9.68 -29.96
CA SER A 265 11.09 8.47 -29.81
C SER A 265 10.94 7.78 -28.46
N GLU A 266 10.46 8.49 -27.43
CA GLU A 266 10.21 7.91 -26.11
C GLU A 266 8.72 7.59 -25.93
N PRO A 267 8.38 6.42 -25.36
CA PRO A 267 6.98 6.09 -25.15
C PRO A 267 6.38 6.90 -24.01
N ALA A 268 5.12 7.30 -24.16
CA ALA A 268 4.32 7.84 -23.08
C ALA A 268 4.22 6.84 -21.90
N SER A 269 3.93 7.35 -20.71
CA SER A 269 3.68 6.51 -19.54
C SER A 269 2.39 6.85 -18.82
N LEU A 270 1.79 5.83 -18.22
CA LEU A 270 0.64 5.91 -17.32
C LEU A 270 0.98 5.21 -16.02
N ASP A 271 0.89 5.95 -14.92
CA ASP A 271 1.09 5.42 -13.57
C ASP A 271 -0.20 5.53 -12.78
N PHE A 272 -0.56 4.45 -12.08
CA PHE A 272 -1.76 4.36 -11.24
C PHE A 272 -1.36 4.15 -9.78
N SER A 273 -1.87 5.00 -8.89
CA SER A 273 -1.69 4.85 -7.45
C SER A 273 -3.04 4.89 -6.74
N ARG A 274 -3.19 4.09 -5.67
CA ARG A 274 -4.38 4.16 -4.83
C ARG A 274 -4.38 5.47 -4.05
N ALA A 275 -5.56 6.07 -3.99
CA ALA A 275 -5.80 7.33 -3.28
C ALA A 275 -7.12 7.28 -2.51
N ASP A 276 -7.75 6.11 -2.43
CA ASP A 276 -8.87 5.91 -1.52
C ASP A 276 -8.41 6.07 -0.07
N ASP A 277 -9.26 6.67 0.76
CA ASP A 277 -8.98 7.07 2.15
C ASP A 277 -7.83 8.08 2.33
N SER A 278 -7.50 8.86 1.29
CA SER A 278 -6.55 9.96 1.46
C SER A 278 -7.11 11.06 2.38
N ASP A 279 -6.21 11.70 3.11
CA ASP A 279 -6.48 12.75 4.09
C ASP A 279 -5.56 13.97 3.85
N VAL A 280 -5.56 14.91 4.80
CA VAL A 280 -4.81 16.16 4.71
C VAL A 280 -3.29 15.96 4.57
N THR A 281 -2.73 14.84 5.05
CA THR A 281 -1.29 14.54 5.00
C THR A 281 -0.92 13.65 3.82
N THR A 282 -1.73 12.63 3.53
CA THR A 282 -1.48 11.68 2.44
C THR A 282 -1.88 12.22 1.06
N ALA A 283 -2.86 13.13 1.00
CA ALA A 283 -3.16 13.91 -0.21
C ALA A 283 -2.34 15.21 -0.31
N ALA A 284 -1.27 15.38 0.47
CA ALA A 284 -0.52 16.63 0.53
C ALA A 284 0.43 16.87 -0.64
N ALA A 285 0.84 15.82 -1.36
CA ALA A 285 1.76 15.92 -2.48
C ALA A 285 1.66 14.73 -3.43
N LEU A 286 2.06 14.94 -4.69
CA LEU A 286 2.18 13.91 -5.71
C LEU A 286 3.51 14.06 -6.46
N ALA A 287 4.24 12.96 -6.65
CA ALA A 287 5.45 12.95 -7.45
C ALA A 287 5.10 13.05 -8.95
N VAL A 288 5.42 14.17 -9.57
CA VAL A 288 5.09 14.43 -10.99
C VAL A 288 6.21 14.06 -11.95
N SER A 289 7.46 14.06 -11.50
CA SER A 289 8.61 13.71 -12.32
C SER A 289 9.67 13.04 -11.47
N ARG A 290 10.27 11.97 -12.00
CA ARG A 290 11.45 11.29 -11.45
C ARG A 290 12.49 11.15 -12.55
N LYS A 291 13.56 11.93 -12.47
CA LYS A 291 14.62 11.93 -13.49
C LYS A 291 15.98 12.18 -12.84
N ASP A 292 16.97 11.39 -13.26
CA ASP A 292 18.36 11.50 -12.79
C ASP A 292 18.51 11.50 -11.27
N GLY A 293 17.76 10.62 -10.60
CA GLY A 293 17.78 10.52 -9.13
C GLY A 293 17.12 11.69 -8.41
N ARG A 294 16.39 12.57 -9.11
CA ARG A 294 15.68 13.70 -8.53
C ARG A 294 14.17 13.60 -8.77
N ILE A 295 13.41 14.14 -7.82
CA ILE A 295 11.95 14.11 -7.78
C ILE A 295 11.44 15.54 -7.74
N ARG A 296 10.38 15.83 -8.51
CA ARG A 296 9.56 17.03 -8.32
C ARG A 296 8.19 16.62 -7.83
N TYR A 297 7.68 17.36 -6.85
CA TYR A 297 6.36 17.15 -6.29
C TYR A 297 5.42 18.27 -6.69
N LEU A 298 4.17 17.93 -6.94
CA LEU A 298 3.06 18.86 -6.91
C LEU A 298 2.44 18.81 -5.52
N THR A 299 2.45 19.92 -4.80
CA THR A 299 1.88 20.04 -3.46
C THR A 299 0.39 20.35 -3.51
N ALA A 300 -0.35 19.94 -2.49
CA ALA A 300 -1.76 20.25 -2.33
C ALA A 300 -1.99 21.77 -2.17
N PRO A 301 -3.18 22.28 -2.50
CA PRO A 301 -3.46 23.72 -2.42
C PRO A 301 -3.42 24.27 -0.98
N TRP A 302 -3.54 23.41 0.03
CA TRP A 302 -3.39 23.78 1.43
C TRP A 302 -1.95 23.77 1.94
N ILE A 303 -0.94 23.46 1.12
CA ILE A 303 0.46 23.51 1.55
C ILE A 303 1.01 24.91 1.36
N ALA A 304 1.44 25.52 2.47
CA ALA A 304 2.00 26.87 2.48
C ALA A 304 3.53 26.87 2.38
N GLU A 305 4.20 25.85 2.92
CA GLU A 305 5.67 25.74 2.83
C GLU A 305 6.11 24.31 2.57
N ALA A 306 7.22 24.18 1.83
CA ALA A 306 7.95 22.95 1.64
C ALA A 306 9.42 23.16 2.04
N ARG A 307 10.01 22.14 2.68
CA ARG A 307 11.43 22.07 3.02
C ARG A 307 11.95 20.67 2.77
N THR A 308 13.24 20.53 2.55
CA THR A 308 13.92 19.22 2.55
C THR A 308 14.75 19.04 3.82
N ARG A 309 14.75 17.83 4.37
CA ARG A 309 15.53 17.42 5.55
C ARG A 309 16.23 16.09 5.30
N ASP A 310 17.26 15.82 6.08
CA ASP A 310 17.87 14.49 6.16
C ASP A 310 17.46 13.84 7.49
N LEU A 311 16.71 12.73 7.43
CA LEU A 311 16.26 12.00 8.61
C LEU A 311 17.40 11.38 9.42
N LEU A 312 18.55 11.13 8.80
CA LEU A 312 19.73 10.64 9.52
C LEU A 312 20.47 11.76 10.26
N ARG A 313 20.06 13.02 10.05
CA ARG A 313 20.59 14.20 10.74
C ARG A 313 19.44 15.05 11.29
N PRO A 314 18.61 14.52 12.21
CA PRO A 314 17.36 15.15 12.62
C PRO A 314 17.54 16.55 13.25
N ASN A 315 18.68 16.77 13.92
CA ASN A 315 19.05 18.05 14.55
C ASN A 315 19.48 19.14 13.55
N SER A 316 19.64 18.81 12.27
CA SER A 316 19.95 19.80 11.24
C SER A 316 18.68 20.54 10.79
N PRO A 317 18.72 21.87 10.64
CA PRO A 317 17.56 22.63 10.19
C PRO A 317 17.18 22.22 8.76
N GLY A 318 15.87 22.17 8.49
CA GLY A 318 15.36 21.92 7.15
C GLY A 318 15.66 23.06 6.19
N ARG A 319 16.08 22.70 4.97
CA ARG A 319 16.38 23.65 3.90
C ARG A 319 15.10 24.04 3.18
N PRO A 320 14.79 25.35 3.04
CA PRO A 320 13.64 25.80 2.24
C PRO A 320 13.67 25.21 0.84
N LEU A 321 12.49 24.82 0.35
CA LEU A 321 12.32 24.32 -1.00
C LEU A 321 11.38 25.26 -1.76
N ASP A 322 11.85 25.79 -2.88
CA ASP A 322 11.04 26.68 -3.70
C ASP A 322 9.82 25.94 -4.26
N MET A 323 8.68 26.64 -4.27
CA MET A 323 7.43 26.18 -4.85
C MET A 323 6.95 27.21 -5.88
N SER A 324 6.52 26.74 -7.05
CA SER A 324 5.88 27.59 -8.04
C SER A 324 4.50 28.05 -7.54
N GLY A 325 3.93 29.08 -8.19
CA GLY A 325 2.55 29.51 -7.91
C GLY A 325 1.49 28.43 -8.16
N GLN A 326 1.83 27.33 -8.84
CA GLN A 326 0.98 26.17 -9.06
C GLN A 326 1.24 25.03 -8.05
N GLY A 327 2.15 25.23 -7.09
CA GLY A 327 2.51 24.24 -6.07
C GLY A 327 3.57 23.23 -6.50
N LEU A 328 4.23 23.42 -7.66
CA LEU A 328 5.31 22.54 -8.12
C LEU A 328 6.60 22.86 -7.37
N THR A 329 7.21 21.88 -6.72
CA THR A 329 8.47 22.07 -5.99
C THR A 329 9.67 22.15 -6.94
N ALA A 330 10.75 22.77 -6.47
CA ALA A 330 12.08 22.50 -7.01
C ALA A 330 12.41 21.00 -6.88
N ALA A 331 13.37 20.53 -7.68
CA ALA A 331 13.76 19.13 -7.68
C ALA A 331 14.53 18.79 -6.39
N VAL A 332 14.15 17.69 -5.73
CA VAL A 332 14.81 17.15 -4.54
C VAL A 332 15.42 15.79 -4.82
N ASP A 333 16.46 15.43 -4.08
CA ASP A 333 17.10 14.11 -4.23
C ASP A 333 16.13 12.99 -3.81
N ALA A 334 16.08 11.95 -4.64
CA ALA A 334 15.31 10.74 -4.36
C ALA A 334 16.07 9.86 -3.35
N PRO A 335 15.39 9.26 -2.37
CA PRO A 335 15.94 8.13 -1.65
C PRO A 335 16.32 7.01 -2.63
N SER A 336 17.56 6.51 -2.55
CA SER A 336 18.04 5.45 -3.43
C SER A 336 18.46 4.23 -2.62
N ALA A 337 17.88 3.07 -2.92
CA ALA A 337 18.28 1.80 -2.30
C ALA A 337 19.72 1.36 -2.68
N ALA A 338 20.30 1.97 -3.72
CA ALA A 338 21.67 1.69 -4.16
C ALA A 338 22.70 2.68 -3.61
N ALA A 339 22.25 3.78 -2.99
CA ALA A 339 23.14 4.75 -2.37
C ALA A 339 23.61 4.24 -0.98
N PRO A 340 24.75 4.73 -0.48
CA PRO A 340 25.14 4.51 0.91
C PRO A 340 24.04 4.95 1.88
N CYS A 341 23.87 4.24 3.00
CA CYS A 341 22.89 4.58 4.04
C CYS A 341 23.36 5.74 4.94
N ASP A 342 23.88 6.81 4.35
CA ASP A 342 24.45 7.98 5.06
C ASP A 342 23.59 9.25 4.97
N SER A 343 22.54 9.21 4.14
CA SER A 343 21.50 10.23 4.06
C SER A 343 20.14 9.60 3.76
N LEU A 344 19.08 10.19 4.30
CA LEU A 344 17.70 9.86 3.96
C LEU A 344 16.90 11.15 3.75
N PRO A 345 16.88 11.70 2.52
CA PRO A 345 16.18 12.93 2.22
C PRO A 345 14.67 12.75 2.31
N VAL A 346 14.00 13.68 2.99
CA VAL A 346 12.54 13.73 3.15
C VAL A 346 12.01 15.14 2.92
N LEU A 347 10.74 15.21 2.55
CA LEU A 347 10.03 16.46 2.35
C LEU A 347 9.24 16.80 3.63
N GLN A 348 9.51 17.97 4.20
CA GLN A 348 8.70 18.55 5.26
C GLN A 348 7.69 19.52 4.65
N LEU A 349 6.42 19.26 4.89
CA LEU A 349 5.31 20.07 4.41
C LEU A 349 4.66 20.78 5.58
N ARG A 350 4.27 22.04 5.37
CA ARG A 350 3.52 22.82 6.34
C ARG A 350 2.20 23.27 5.75
N SER A 351 1.12 22.92 6.44
CA SER A 351 -0.22 23.34 6.07
C SER A 351 -0.41 24.85 6.25
N SER A 352 -1.25 25.41 5.39
CA SER A 352 -1.73 26.78 5.43
C SER A 352 -2.50 27.02 6.72
N ALA A 353 -2.41 28.24 7.25
CA ALA A 353 -3.17 28.66 8.42
C ALA A 353 -4.70 28.67 8.20
N ARG A 354 -5.16 28.52 6.95
CA ARG A 354 -6.58 28.34 6.60
C ARG A 354 -7.10 26.94 6.93
N ILE A 355 -6.23 25.94 7.06
CA ILE A 355 -6.58 24.63 7.59
C ILE A 355 -6.42 24.67 9.10
N VAL A 356 -7.41 24.14 9.83
CA VAL A 356 -7.43 24.10 11.29
C VAL A 356 -6.21 23.29 11.76
N GLU A 357 -5.37 23.95 12.56
CA GLU A 357 -4.04 23.52 13.03
C GLU A 357 -2.88 23.77 12.05
N LYS A 358 -1.87 24.51 12.55
CA LYS A 358 -0.57 24.74 11.90
C LYS A 358 0.23 23.44 11.94
N HIS A 359 -0.17 22.51 11.08
CA HIS A 359 0.36 21.17 11.04
C HIS A 359 1.58 21.11 10.13
N ALA A 360 2.67 20.53 10.63
CA ALA A 360 3.86 20.21 9.85
C ALA A 360 4.13 18.72 9.99
N PHE A 361 4.48 18.09 8.87
CA PHE A 361 4.63 16.64 8.78
C PHE A 361 5.68 16.29 7.73
N LEU A 362 6.22 15.08 7.82
CA LEU A 362 7.23 14.58 6.90
C LEU A 362 6.63 13.55 5.95
N VAL A 363 7.01 13.64 4.67
CA VAL A 363 6.69 12.64 3.65
C VAL A 363 7.96 12.19 2.94
N THR A 364 8.00 10.93 2.50
CA THR A 364 9.13 10.35 1.77
C THR A 364 8.69 9.63 0.51
N ASP A 365 9.57 9.62 -0.50
CA ASP A 365 9.35 8.82 -1.70
C ASP A 365 9.62 7.34 -1.43
N LEU A 366 8.67 6.48 -1.76
CA LEU A 366 8.85 5.01 -1.80
C LEU A 366 8.63 4.45 -3.21
N GLY A 367 8.67 5.32 -4.24
CA GLY A 367 8.52 4.97 -5.64
C GLY A 367 7.09 5.02 -6.20
N ASP A 368 6.06 5.18 -5.36
CA ASP A 368 4.67 5.36 -5.78
C ASP A 368 4.32 6.84 -6.06
N LEU A 369 3.22 7.17 -6.74
CA LEU A 369 2.86 8.57 -7.04
C LEU A 369 2.63 9.41 -5.79
N ALA A 370 1.91 8.87 -4.80
CA ALA A 370 1.75 9.51 -3.50
C ALA A 370 2.95 9.16 -2.60
N PRO A 371 3.62 10.16 -2.01
CA PRO A 371 4.67 9.90 -1.04
C PRO A 371 4.08 9.35 0.27
N ALA A 372 4.87 8.61 1.03
CA ALA A 372 4.45 8.04 2.30
C ALA A 372 4.59 9.05 3.43
N HIS A 373 3.51 9.25 4.21
CA HIS A 373 3.54 10.04 5.44
C HIS A 373 4.32 9.30 6.54
N LEU A 374 5.20 10.04 7.21
CA LEU A 374 6.07 9.52 8.24
C LEU A 374 5.56 9.93 9.62
N SER A 375 5.18 8.92 10.40
CA SER A 375 4.89 9.04 11.82
C SER A 375 5.85 8.18 12.62
N HIS A 376 6.00 8.50 13.91
CA HIS A 376 6.75 7.68 14.85
C HIS A 376 5.91 7.44 16.10
N THR A 377 6.04 6.26 16.68
CA THR A 377 5.45 5.97 17.99
C THR A 377 6.52 6.13 19.06
N PRO A 378 6.38 7.07 20.00
CA PRO A 378 7.33 7.18 21.10
C PRO A 378 7.41 5.89 21.91
N LEU A 379 8.58 5.59 22.47
CA LEU A 379 8.74 4.45 23.37
C LEU A 379 7.68 4.51 24.50
N PRO A 380 7.13 3.35 24.90
CA PRO A 380 6.21 3.29 26.02
C PRO A 380 6.90 3.82 27.28
N GLY A 381 6.16 4.57 28.10
CA GLY A 381 6.60 4.87 29.46
C GLY A 381 6.46 3.62 30.32
N THR A 382 7.28 3.47 31.34
CA THR A 382 7.09 2.44 32.38
C THR A 382 5.67 2.53 32.93
N GLY A 383 4.94 1.42 32.91
CA GLY A 383 3.54 1.33 33.40
C GLY A 383 2.48 2.03 32.54
N ALA A 384 2.82 2.60 31.38
CA ALA A 384 1.88 3.35 30.54
C ALA A 384 1.43 2.54 29.30
N PRO A 385 0.17 2.70 28.83
CA PRO A 385 -0.30 2.07 27.61
C PRO A 385 0.50 2.58 26.38
N ALA A 386 0.44 1.81 25.29
CA ALA A 386 1.05 2.19 24.02
C ALA A 386 0.57 3.59 23.59
N ARG A 387 1.52 4.47 23.26
CA ARG A 387 1.24 5.85 22.87
C ARG A 387 0.72 5.89 21.43
N GLN A 388 -0.13 6.87 21.15
CA GLN A 388 -0.57 7.14 19.77
C GLN A 388 0.63 7.56 18.90
N PRO A 389 0.64 7.22 17.60
CA PRO A 389 1.61 7.74 16.66
C PRO A 389 1.65 9.27 16.68
N ARG A 390 2.84 9.83 16.52
CA ARG A 390 3.09 11.27 16.46
C ARG A 390 3.76 11.63 15.15
N GLU A 391 3.57 12.88 14.74
CA GLU A 391 4.31 13.45 13.61
C GLU A 391 5.81 13.33 13.83
N ALA A 392 6.52 12.83 12.82
CA ALA A 392 7.94 13.05 12.71
C ALA A 392 8.11 14.46 12.14
N THR A 393 8.77 15.40 12.84
CA THR A 393 8.94 16.80 12.41
C THR A 393 10.37 17.28 12.50
#